data_AF-A0A7W9KG08-F1
#
_entry.id   AF-A0A7W9KG08-F1
#
_cell.length_a   1.000
_cell.length_b   1.000
_cell.length_c   1.000
_cell.angle_alpha   90.00
_cell.angle_beta   90.00
_cell.angle_gamma   90.00
#
_symmetry.space_group_name_H-M   'P 1'
#
loop_
_entity.id
_entity.type
_entity.pdbx_description
1 polymer ?
#
loop_
_entity_poly.entity_id
_entity_poly.type
_entity_poly.pdbx_seq_one_letter_code
_entity_poly.pdbx_strand_id
1 'polypeptide(L)'
;MSTDTDNVVELHFQYAQNGYVMTDDTYGEQDADSAVAFTRDGCAFVACERAPRGRWRIDSTDGAPTPVPLSAYRYRFSTLADAADYVAKKCGATVHRVDSWI
;
A
#
# COMPACT_ATOMS: atom_id res chain seq x y z
N MET A 1 -16.54 26.18 -12.91
CA MET A 1 -16.04 25.65 -11.62
C MET A 1 -15.95 24.15 -11.78
N SER A 2 -14.75 23.64 -12.06
CA SER A 2 -14.54 22.20 -12.16
C SER A 2 -14.53 21.68 -10.72
N THR A 3 -15.49 20.84 -10.38
CA THR A 3 -15.45 20.07 -9.13
C THR A 3 -14.21 19.20 -9.19
N ASP A 4 -13.19 19.61 -8.44
CA ASP A 4 -12.04 18.79 -8.10
C ASP A 4 -12.64 17.52 -7.48
N THR A 5 -12.80 16.49 -8.31
CA THR A 5 -13.08 15.17 -7.78
C THR A 5 -11.74 14.79 -7.21
N ASP A 6 -11.56 14.99 -5.90
CA ASP A 6 -10.40 14.48 -5.18
C ASP A 6 -10.11 13.10 -5.77
N ASN A 7 -8.93 12.93 -6.34
CA ASN A 7 -8.57 11.70 -7.03
C ASN A 7 -8.37 10.63 -5.94
N VAL A 8 -9.48 10.04 -5.47
CA VAL A 8 -9.48 9.07 -4.39
C VAL A 8 -9.21 7.69 -4.97
N VAL A 9 -8.19 7.02 -4.44
CA VAL A 9 -7.90 5.62 -4.71
C VAL A 9 -8.35 4.82 -3.50
N GLU A 10 -9.32 3.94 -3.71
CA GLU A 10 -9.78 3.02 -2.68
C GLU A 10 -8.86 1.79 -2.64
N LEU A 11 -8.37 1.43 -1.45
CA LEU A 11 -7.39 0.38 -1.24
C LEU A 11 -7.81 -0.61 -0.16
N HIS A 12 -7.75 -1.90 -0.48
CA HIS A 12 -7.86 -3.00 0.48
C HIS A 12 -6.47 -3.50 0.87
N PHE A 13 -6.19 -3.63 2.16
CA PHE A 13 -4.86 -4.01 2.65
C PHE A 13 -4.84 -5.49 2.98
N GLN A 14 -3.78 -6.16 2.54
CA GLN A 14 -3.55 -7.57 2.82
C GLN A 14 -2.15 -7.77 3.39
N TYR A 15 -2.05 -8.56 4.46
CA TYR A 15 -0.81 -8.91 5.13
C TYR A 15 -0.49 -10.39 4.91
N ALA A 16 0.78 -10.72 4.78
CA ALA A 16 1.23 -12.09 4.62
C ALA A 16 2.50 -12.37 5.43
N GLN A 17 2.64 -13.63 5.84
CA GLN A 17 3.79 -14.14 6.58
C GLN A 17 4.26 -15.44 5.92
N ASN A 18 5.54 -15.52 5.55
CA ASN A 18 6.13 -16.69 4.90
C ASN A 18 5.35 -17.17 3.67
N GLY A 19 4.77 -16.24 2.91
CA GLY A 19 3.97 -16.53 1.70
C GLY A 19 2.51 -16.93 1.96
N TYR A 20 2.04 -16.90 3.21
CA TYR A 20 0.65 -17.19 3.56
C TYR A 20 -0.08 -15.91 3.94
N VAL A 21 -1.26 -15.70 3.35
CA VAL A 21 -2.14 -14.58 3.69
C VAL A 21 -2.62 -14.73 5.14
N MET A 22 -2.47 -13.67 5.91
CA MET A 22 -2.99 -13.57 7.27
C MET A 22 -4.47 -13.22 7.19
N THR A 23 -5.33 -14.09 7.71
CA THR A 23 -6.79 -13.88 7.73
C THR A 23 -7.28 -13.10 8.94
N ASP A 24 -6.41 -12.87 9.93
CA ASP A 24 -6.68 -12.04 11.09
C ASP A 24 -5.86 -10.74 11.00
N ASP A 25 -6.56 -9.65 10.70
CA ASP A 25 -5.96 -8.34 10.48
C ASP A 25 -5.48 -7.70 11.80
N THR A 26 -5.89 -8.23 12.96
CA THR A 26 -5.61 -7.66 14.29
C THR A 26 -4.10 -7.52 14.56
N TYR A 27 -3.31 -8.47 14.06
CA TYR A 27 -1.85 -8.50 14.24
C TYR A 27 -1.09 -8.51 12.91
N GLY A 28 -1.80 -8.43 11.78
CA GLY A 28 -1.24 -8.51 10.44
C GLY A 28 -0.07 -7.55 10.22
N GLU A 29 -0.24 -6.28 10.60
CA GLU A 29 0.82 -5.28 10.42
C GLU A 29 2.04 -5.48 11.35
N GLN A 30 1.85 -6.11 12.51
CA GLN A 30 2.93 -6.33 13.47
C GLN A 30 3.82 -7.50 13.03
N ASP A 31 3.18 -8.60 12.64
CA ASP A 31 3.86 -9.87 12.47
C ASP A 31 4.31 -10.11 11.02
N ALA A 32 3.59 -9.56 10.03
CA ALA A 32 3.84 -9.83 8.61
C ALA A 32 5.24 -9.45 8.12
N ASP A 33 5.74 -10.25 7.18
CA ASP A 33 6.96 -10.01 6.43
C ASP A 33 6.70 -9.32 5.08
N SER A 34 5.44 -9.31 4.65
CA SER A 34 5.00 -8.74 3.38
C SER A 34 3.58 -8.20 3.49
N ALA A 35 3.30 -7.13 2.76
CA ALA A 35 1.97 -6.54 2.73
C ALA A 35 1.70 -5.82 1.40
N VAL A 36 0.46 -5.85 0.95
CA VAL A 36 0.05 -5.27 -0.33
C VAL A 36 -1.23 -4.46 -0.15
N ALA A 37 -1.27 -3.28 -0.77
CA ALA A 37 -2.49 -2.50 -0.91
C ALA A 37 -3.05 -2.71 -2.32
N PHE A 38 -4.24 -3.29 -2.41
CA PHE A 38 -4.91 -3.63 -3.66
C PHE A 38 -5.99 -2.61 -4.01
N THR A 39 -6.03 -2.19 -5.28
CA THR A 39 -7.18 -1.49 -5.85
C THR A 39 -8.34 -2.46 -6.10
N ARG A 40 -9.53 -1.90 -6.34
CA ARG A 40 -10.77 -2.68 -6.57
C ARG A 40 -10.69 -3.66 -7.74
N ASP A 41 -9.91 -3.33 -8.77
CA ASP A 41 -9.66 -4.19 -9.94
C ASP A 41 -8.64 -5.31 -9.67
N GLY A 42 -8.09 -5.38 -8.46
CA GLY A 42 -7.12 -6.40 -8.05
C GLY A 42 -5.67 -6.04 -8.34
N CYS A 43 -5.37 -4.83 -8.83
CA CYS A 43 -3.98 -4.41 -9.04
C CYS A 43 -3.28 -4.09 -7.71
N ALA A 44 -2.01 -4.48 -7.59
CA ALA A 44 -1.17 -4.13 -6.45
C ALA A 44 -0.69 -2.67 -6.57
N PHE A 45 -1.39 -1.75 -5.92
CA PHE A 45 -1.04 -0.32 -5.93
C PHE A 45 0.33 -0.07 -5.31
N VAL A 46 0.59 -0.71 -4.17
CA VAL A 46 1.90 -0.76 -3.54
C VAL A 46 2.08 -2.12 -2.86
N ALA A 47 3.21 -2.76 -3.11
CA ALA A 47 3.67 -3.94 -2.40
C ALA A 47 4.88 -3.57 -1.55
N CYS A 48 4.88 -4.03 -0.31
CA CYS A 48 5.92 -3.76 0.67
C CYS A 48 6.44 -5.05 1.29
N GLU A 49 7.71 -5.06 1.62
CA GLU A 49 8.36 -6.07 2.44
C GLU A 49 8.85 -5.47 3.76
N ARG A 50 8.99 -6.33 4.77
CA ARG A 50 9.48 -5.96 6.08
C ARG A 50 11.01 -5.92 6.08
N ALA A 51 11.57 -4.73 6.28
CA ALA A 51 13.02 -4.58 6.43
C ALA A 51 13.51 -5.14 7.79
N PRO A 52 14.81 -5.46 7.95
CA PRO A 52 15.41 -6.05 9.18
C PRO A 52 15.27 -5.25 10.51
N ARG A 53 14.49 -4.17 10.54
CA ARG A 53 14.17 -3.37 11.74
C ARG A 53 12.67 -3.11 11.89
N GLY A 54 11.84 -3.95 11.26
CA GLY A 54 10.38 -3.89 11.39
C GLY A 54 9.70 -2.71 10.67
N ARG A 55 10.41 -2.04 9.76
CA ARG A 55 9.84 -0.96 8.93
C ARG A 55 9.52 -1.50 7.54
N TRP A 56 8.52 -0.92 6.89
CA TRP A 56 8.10 -1.31 5.54
C TRP A 56 8.97 -0.64 4.48
N ARG A 57 9.38 -1.42 3.49
CA ARG A 57 10.06 -0.96 2.28
C ARG A 57 9.21 -1.32 1.07
N ILE A 58 9.02 -0.36 0.17
CA ILE A 58 8.36 -0.61 -1.12
C ILE A 58 9.20 -1.58 -1.94
N ASP A 59 8.57 -2.65 -2.39
CA ASP A 59 9.11 -3.63 -3.33
C ASP A 59 8.59 -3.39 -4.76
N SER A 60 7.30 -3.05 -4.91
CA SER A 60 6.70 -2.72 -6.20
C SER A 60 5.62 -1.63 -6.07
N THR A 61 5.44 -0.87 -7.15
CA THR A 61 4.35 0.09 -7.36
C THR A 61 3.71 -0.10 -8.74
N ASP A 62 3.67 -1.33 -9.25
CA ASP A 62 3.26 -1.59 -10.65
C ASP A 62 1.80 -1.25 -10.93
N GLY A 63 0.93 -1.30 -9.92
CA GLY A 63 -0.47 -0.86 -10.02
C GLY A 63 -0.67 0.65 -9.83
N ALA A 64 0.39 1.43 -9.58
CA ALA A 64 0.27 2.88 -9.45
C ALA A 64 0.12 3.53 -10.84
N PRO A 65 -0.79 4.52 -11.01
CA PRO A 65 -1.07 5.13 -12.31
C PRO A 65 0.07 6.03 -12.82
N THR A 66 1.04 6.38 -11.96
CA THR A 66 2.19 7.20 -12.34
C THR A 66 3.49 6.62 -11.80
N PRO A 67 4.62 6.79 -12.52
CA PRO A 67 5.92 6.35 -12.04
C PRO A 67 6.32 7.02 -10.71
N VAL A 68 6.65 6.20 -9.72
CA VAL A 68 7.17 6.64 -8.43
C VAL A 68 8.71 6.75 -8.52
N PRO A 69 9.34 7.82 -7.97
CA PRO A 69 10.79 7.98 -8.07
C PRO A 69 11.54 6.83 -7.38
N LEU A 70 12.69 6.42 -7.95
CA LEU A 70 13.53 5.33 -7.40
C LEU A 70 13.97 5.56 -5.94
N SER A 71 14.02 6.81 -5.48
CA SER A 71 14.30 7.12 -4.07
C SER A 71 13.23 6.60 -3.12
N ALA A 72 11.98 6.40 -3.58
CA ALA A 72 10.88 5.90 -2.77
C ALA A 72 11.16 4.51 -2.19
N TYR A 73 11.76 3.63 -3.01
CA TYR A 73 12.16 2.26 -2.66
C TYR A 73 13.25 2.20 -1.58
N ARG A 74 13.88 3.33 -1.25
CA ARG A 74 14.87 3.44 -0.18
C ARG A 74 14.27 3.88 1.15
N TYR A 75 13.04 4.41 1.16
CA TYR A 75 12.40 4.83 2.40
C TYR A 75 12.01 3.64 3.29
N ARG A 76 11.75 3.96 4.55
CA ARG A 76 11.33 3.03 5.59
C ARG A 76 10.08 3.61 6.24
N PHE A 77 8.94 3.05 5.88
CA PHE A 77 7.63 3.47 6.34
C PHE A 77 7.29 2.77 7.64
N SER A 78 6.51 3.44 8.51
CA SER A 78 6.12 2.85 9.79
C SER A 78 4.98 1.84 9.59
N THR A 79 4.08 2.14 8.65
CA THR A 79 2.92 1.32 8.30
C THR A 79 2.83 1.08 6.79
N LEU A 80 2.00 0.14 6.37
CA LEU A 80 1.62 0.02 4.95
C LEU A 80 0.84 1.26 4.48
N ALA A 81 0.03 1.85 5.36
CA ALA A 81 -0.74 3.06 5.08
C ALA A 81 0.19 4.24 4.71
N ASP A 82 1.25 4.46 5.47
CA ASP A 82 2.24 5.52 5.18
C ASP A 82 2.87 5.35 3.78
N ALA A 83 3.13 4.10 3.37
CA ALA A 83 3.67 3.80 2.06
C ALA A 83 2.63 4.07 0.95
N ALA A 84 1.38 3.65 1.15
CA ALA A 84 0.28 3.90 0.23
C ALA A 84 0.00 5.40 0.07
N ASP A 85 -0.05 6.15 1.17
CA ASP A 85 -0.22 7.61 1.17
C ASP A 85 0.93 8.32 0.44
N TYR A 86 2.16 7.85 0.64
CA TYR A 86 3.31 8.38 -0.08
C TYR A 86 3.15 8.18 -1.59
N VAL A 87 2.78 6.98 -2.04
CA VAL A 87 2.59 6.67 -3.47
C VAL A 87 1.40 7.44 -4.04
N ALA A 88 0.27 7.50 -3.35
CA ALA A 88 -0.91 8.26 -3.75
C ALA A 88 -0.59 9.74 -3.92
N LYS A 89 0.16 10.35 -2.97
CA LYS A 89 0.62 11.72 -3.10
C LYS A 89 1.47 11.96 -4.34
N LYS A 90 2.29 10.98 -4.76
CA LYS A 90 3.06 11.06 -6.01
C LYS A 90 2.17 10.96 -7.26
N CYS A 91 1.06 10.26 -7.15
CA CYS A 91 0.04 10.14 -8.19
C CYS A 91 -0.97 11.30 -8.21
N GLY A 92 -0.85 12.29 -7.31
CA GLY A 92 -1.86 13.34 -7.16
C GLY A 92 -3.20 12.81 -6.67
N ALA A 93 -3.16 11.79 -5.80
CA ALA A 93 -4.31 11.09 -5.27
C ALA A 93 -4.31 11.06 -3.73
N THR A 94 -5.46 10.74 -3.15
CA THR A 94 -5.63 10.40 -1.73
C THR A 94 -6.07 8.95 -1.58
N VAL A 95 -5.74 8.33 -0.45
CA VAL A 95 -6.13 6.94 -0.17
C VAL A 95 -7.40 6.91 0.66
N HIS A 96 -8.34 6.06 0.28
CA HIS A 96 -9.45 5.62 1.12
C HIS A 96 -9.29 4.13 1.40
N ARG A 97 -9.04 3.75 2.66
CA ARG A 97 -8.94 2.33 3.02
C ARG A 97 -10.32 1.71 3.07
N VAL A 98 -10.45 0.52 2.50
CA VAL A 98 -11.65 -0.32 2.59
C VAL A 98 -11.34 -1.66 3.23
N ASP A 99 -12.31 -2.22 3.94
CA ASP A 99 -12.14 -3.49 4.66
C ASP A 99 -12.34 -4.72 3.75
N SER A 100 -13.13 -4.59 2.69
CA SER A 100 -13.31 -5.64 1.67
C SER A 100 -14.04 -5.09 0.44
N TRP A 101 -13.92 -5.81 -0.68
CA TRP A 101 -14.74 -5.59 -1.87
C TRP A 101 -15.89 -6.60 -1.88
N ILE A 102 -17.13 -6.12 -1.92
CA ILE A 102 -18.34 -6.94 -2.12
C ILE A 102 -18.63 -7.02 -3.62
#